data_AF-A0A2D6XC13-F1
#
_entry.id   AF-A0A2D6XC13-F1
#
_cell.length_a   1.000
_cell.length_b   1.000
_cell.length_c   1.000
_cell.angle_alpha   90.00
_cell.angle_beta   90.00
_cell.angle_gamma   90.00
#
_symmetry.space_group_name_H-M   'P 1'
#
loop_
_entity.id
_entity.type
_entity.pdbx_description
1 polymer ?
#
loop_
_entity_poly.entity_id
_entity_poly.type
_entity_poly.pdbx_seq_one_letter_code
_entity_poly.pdbx_strand_id
1 'polypeptide(L)'
;MTIYDAPNLTSGIDDTIVSVITAVPAFTPMLLVFIYGTVLIGGAVSQKRRLGTADIPMWSTIAAIATLMVALPLTLNVGFIQLEVLSIIVVVTIFSGLWLFLDRNRNEV
;
A
#
# COMPACT_ATOMS: atom_id res chain seq x y z
N MET A 1 -23.58 -25.68 1.97
CA MET A 1 -22.94 -25.21 0.73
C MET A 1 -21.67 -24.50 1.10
N THR A 2 -20.55 -25.06 0.68
CA THR A 2 -19.22 -24.48 0.79
C THR A 2 -19.18 -23.14 0.07
N ILE A 3 -18.58 -22.12 0.68
CA ILE A 3 -18.49 -20.74 0.14
C ILE A 3 -17.91 -20.72 -1.30
N TYR A 4 -17.16 -21.75 -1.68
CA TYR A 4 -16.51 -21.92 -2.98
C TYR A 4 -17.43 -22.18 -4.17
N ASP A 5 -18.70 -22.58 -3.97
CA ASP A 5 -19.64 -22.84 -5.07
C ASP A 5 -20.62 -21.68 -5.31
N ALA A 6 -20.47 -20.58 -4.58
CA ALA A 6 -21.29 -19.39 -4.79
C ALA A 6 -20.86 -18.71 -6.11
N PRO A 7 -21.80 -18.38 -7.03
CA PRO A 7 -21.46 -17.69 -8.27
C PRO A 7 -20.79 -16.35 -7.96
N ASN A 8 -19.61 -16.12 -8.55
CA ASN A 8 -18.87 -14.87 -8.37
C ASN A 8 -19.64 -13.72 -9.05
N LEU A 9 -20.44 -13.00 -8.25
CA LEU A 9 -21.23 -11.85 -8.71
C LEU A 9 -20.37 -10.68 -9.19
N THR A 10 -19.07 -10.65 -8.89
CA THR A 10 -18.12 -9.62 -9.33
C THR A 10 -17.28 -10.04 -10.53
N SER A 11 -17.51 -11.22 -11.12
CA SER A 11 -16.72 -11.74 -12.25
C SER A 11 -16.53 -10.72 -13.38
N GLY A 12 -17.58 -9.98 -13.78
CA GLY A 12 -17.46 -8.97 -14.83
C GLY A 12 -16.64 -7.73 -14.43
N ILE A 13 -16.59 -7.40 -13.14
CA ILE A 13 -15.76 -6.33 -12.59
C ILE A 13 -14.30 -6.79 -12.55
N ASP A 14 -14.06 -8.03 -12.12
CA ASP A 14 -12.73 -8.63 -12.06
C ASP A 14 -12.11 -8.65 -13.46
N ASP A 15 -12.84 -9.11 -14.48
CA ASP A 15 -12.40 -9.12 -15.88
C ASP A 15 -12.07 -7.73 -16.42
N THR A 16 -12.86 -6.72 -16.02
CA THR A 16 -12.62 -5.32 -16.40
C THR A 16 -11.34 -4.79 -15.76
N ILE A 17 -11.07 -5.12 -14.49
CA ILE A 17 -9.83 -4.74 -13.81
C ILE A 17 -8.63 -5.37 -14.49
N VAL A 18 -8.72 -6.65 -14.87
CA VAL A 18 -7.66 -7.35 -15.63
C VAL A 18 -7.41 -6.65 -16.97
N SER A 19 -8.47 -6.28 -17.70
CA SER A 19 -8.35 -5.61 -19.00
C SER A 19 -7.68 -4.23 -18.87
N VAL A 20 -7.96 -3.50 -17.80
CA VAL A 20 -7.35 -2.18 -17.55
C VAL A 20 -5.87 -2.32 -17.19
N ILE A 21 -5.51 -3.30 -16.34
CA ILE A 21 -4.11 -3.55 -15.95
C ILE A 21 -3.26 -3.93 -17.18
N THR A 22 -3.80 -4.76 -18.06
CA THR A 22 -3.13 -5.18 -19.30
C THR A 22 -3.03 -4.05 -20.33
N ALA A 23 -4.06 -3.21 -20.45
CA ALA A 23 -4.03 -2.06 -21.36
C ALA A 23 -3.12 -0.92 -20.87
N VAL A 24 -3.02 -0.74 -19.54
CA VAL A 24 -2.23 0.33 -18.91
C VAL A 24 -1.35 -0.26 -17.81
N PRO A 25 -0.12 -0.72 -18.14
CA PRO A 25 0.79 -1.32 -17.16
C PRO A 25 1.14 -0.40 -15.98
N ALA A 26 1.05 0.92 -16.18
CA ALA A 26 1.28 1.92 -15.14
C ALA A 26 0.14 2.02 -14.11
N PHE A 27 -1.03 1.42 -14.37
CA PHE A 27 -2.20 1.49 -13.49
C PHE A 27 -1.90 0.90 -12.10
N THR A 28 -1.28 -0.28 -12.04
CA THR A 28 -0.97 -0.95 -10.77
C THR A 28 0.00 -0.15 -9.90
N PRO A 29 1.14 0.36 -10.42
CA PRO A 29 1.99 1.28 -9.67
C PRO A 29 1.27 2.55 -9.19
N MET A 30 0.42 3.16 -10.03
CA MET A 30 -0.33 4.37 -9.65
C MET A 30 -1.33 4.09 -8.53
N LEU A 31 -2.02 2.95 -8.56
CA LEU A 31 -2.93 2.52 -7.49
C LEU A 31 -2.19 2.34 -6.17
N LEU A 32 -1.00 1.73 -6.20
CA LEU A 32 -0.19 1.51 -5.00
C LEU A 32 0.33 2.83 -4.42
N VAL A 33 0.78 3.75 -5.27
CA VAL A 33 1.16 5.12 -4.85
C VAL A 33 -0.05 5.86 -4.27
N PHE A 34 -1.23 5.70 -4.86
CA PHE A 34 -2.46 6.29 -4.35
C PHE A 34 -2.82 5.77 -2.95
N ILE A 35 -2.70 4.46 -2.71
CA ILE A 35 -2.92 3.85 -1.39
C ILE A 35 -1.92 4.40 -0.39
N TYR A 36 -0.63 4.41 -0.73
CA TYR A 36 0.42 4.96 0.12
C TYR A 36 0.13 6.43 0.49
N GLY A 37 -0.14 7.27 -0.51
CA GLY A 37 -0.43 8.70 -0.31
C GLY A 37 -1.68 8.95 0.53
N THR A 38 -2.74 8.18 0.30
CA THR A 38 -4.00 8.30 1.05
C THR A 38 -3.80 8.00 2.53
N VAL A 39 -3.06 6.93 2.85
CA VAL A 39 -2.77 6.56 4.25
C VAL A 39 -1.82 7.58 4.90
N LEU A 40 -0.76 7.98 4.20
CA LEU A 40 0.23 8.94 4.71
C LEU A 40 -0.41 10.30 4.98
N ILE A 41 -1.06 10.90 3.97
CA ILE A 41 -1.65 12.23 4.07
C ILE A 41 -2.85 12.22 5.00
N GLY A 42 -3.75 11.25 4.84
CA GLY A 42 -4.96 11.13 5.67
C GLY A 42 -4.61 10.94 7.15
N GLY A 43 -3.65 10.05 7.44
CA GLY A 43 -3.15 9.82 8.79
C GLY A 43 -2.49 11.05 9.40
N ALA A 44 -1.52 11.64 8.70
CA ALA A 44 -0.79 12.82 9.18
C ALA A 44 -1.71 14.02 9.42
N VAL A 45 -2.64 14.31 8.49
CA VAL A 45 -3.60 15.42 8.64
C VAL A 45 -4.56 15.15 9.80
N SER A 46 -5.06 13.92 9.94
CA SER A 46 -5.95 13.54 11.04
C SER A 46 -5.26 13.66 12.40
N GLN A 47 -4.02 13.19 12.51
CA GLN A 47 -3.22 13.32 13.74
C GLN A 47 -2.95 14.79 14.07
N LYS A 48 -2.52 15.59 13.08
CA LYS A 48 -2.26 17.02 13.27
C LYS A 48 -3.49 17.76 13.76
N ARG A 49 -4.68 17.44 13.25
CA ARG A 49 -5.94 18.04 13.70
C ARG A 49 -6.27 17.70 15.15
N ARG A 50 -5.89 16.52 15.64
CA ARG A 50 -6.21 16.04 16.99
C ARG A 50 -5.17 16.44 18.03
N LEU A 51 -3.89 16.41 17.69
CA LEU A 51 -2.77 16.55 18.62
C LEU A 51 -1.93 17.82 18.39
N GLY A 52 -2.19 18.57 17.31
CA GLY A 52 -1.41 19.76 16.92
C GLY A 52 -0.10 19.45 16.19
N THR A 53 0.39 18.22 16.28
CA THR A 53 1.62 17.74 15.63
C THR A 53 1.34 16.52 14.74
N ALA A 54 2.19 16.31 13.73
CA ALA A 54 2.11 15.16 12.83
C ALA A 54 3.39 14.34 12.92
N ASP A 55 3.25 13.05 13.16
CA ASP A 55 4.35 12.09 13.21
C ASP A 55 4.57 11.47 11.83
N ILE A 56 5.25 12.21 10.96
CA ILE A 56 5.47 11.81 9.58
C ILE A 56 6.26 10.49 9.47
N PRO A 57 7.33 10.26 10.24
CA PRO A 57 8.04 8.98 10.20
C PRO A 57 7.11 7.79 10.52
N MET A 58 6.28 7.90 11.55
CA MET A 58 5.31 6.85 11.91
C MET A 58 4.29 6.62 10.80
N TRP A 59 3.68 7.69 10.26
CA TRP A 59 2.69 7.54 9.20
C TRP A 59 3.28 7.05 7.88
N SER A 60 4.54 7.36 7.58
CA SER A 60 5.27 6.78 6.44
C SER A 60 5.43 5.27 6.59
N THR A 61 5.79 4.79 7.78
CA THR A 61 5.89 3.35 8.06
C THR A 61 4.54 2.66 7.92
N ILE A 62 3.48 3.24 8.50
CA ILE A 62 2.12 2.68 8.41
C ILE A 62 1.64 2.63 6.94
N ALA A 63 1.86 3.71 6.19
CA ALA A 63 1.51 3.78 4.77
C ALA A 63 2.28 2.74 3.93
N ALA A 64 3.57 2.54 4.20
CA ALA A 64 4.38 1.55 3.50
C ALA A 64 3.91 0.12 3.81
N ILE A 65 3.64 -0.20 5.06
CA ILE A 65 3.10 -1.52 5.47
C ILE A 65 1.73 -1.76 4.85
N ALA A 66 0.82 -0.78 4.88
CA ALA A 66 -0.50 -0.90 4.26
C ALA A 66 -0.40 -1.17 2.75
N THR A 67 0.50 -0.47 2.07
CA THR A 67 0.75 -0.67 0.64
C THR A 67 1.34 -2.05 0.35
N LEU A 68 2.27 -2.52 1.19
CA LEU A 68 2.83 -3.87 1.11
C LEU A 68 1.77 -4.96 1.31
N MET A 69 0.84 -4.78 2.27
CA MET A 69 -0.25 -5.72 2.52
C MET A 69 -1.20 -5.86 1.31
N VAL A 70 -1.37 -4.81 0.51
CA VAL A 70 -2.16 -4.86 -0.73
C VAL A 70 -1.34 -5.46 -1.88
N ALA A 71 -0.05 -5.12 -1.98
CA ALA A 71 0.82 -5.59 -3.06
C ALA A 71 1.09 -7.10 -3.00
N LEU A 72 1.28 -7.69 -1.81
CA LEU A 72 1.59 -9.11 -1.67
C LEU A 72 0.54 -10.05 -2.30
N PRO A 73 -0.77 -9.96 -1.98
CA PRO A 73 -1.78 -10.84 -2.57
C PRO A 73 -1.97 -10.59 -4.07
N LEU A 74 -1.83 -9.34 -4.54
CA LEU A 74 -1.86 -8.99 -5.97
C LEU A 74 -0.69 -9.60 -6.75
N THR A 75 0.47 -9.75 -6.10
CA THR A 75 1.62 -10.42 -6.70
C THR A 75 1.43 -11.95 -6.72
N LEU A 76 1.01 -12.55 -5.61
CA LEU A 76 0.97 -14.01 -5.45
C LEU A 76 -0.17 -14.71 -6.20
N ASN A 77 -1.35 -14.09 -6.28
CA ASN A 77 -2.52 -14.76 -6.85
C ASN A 77 -2.70 -14.51 -8.34
N VAL A 78 -2.22 -13.37 -8.86
CA VAL A 78 -2.58 -12.94 -10.21
C VAL A 78 -1.40 -12.49 -11.07
N GLY A 79 -0.19 -12.42 -10.51
CA GLY A 79 1.00 -12.00 -11.26
C GLY A 79 0.90 -10.58 -11.84
N PHE A 80 -0.04 -9.76 -11.35
CA PHE A 80 -0.31 -8.42 -11.88
C PHE A 80 0.75 -7.39 -11.52
N ILE A 81 1.59 -7.70 -10.54
CA ILE A 81 2.67 -6.82 -10.11
C ILE A 81 3.98 -7.34 -10.68
N GLN A 82 4.62 -6.51 -11.50
CA GLN A 82 5.97 -6.76 -11.97
C GLN A 82 6.93 -6.79 -10.77
N LEU A 83 7.91 -7.68 -10.81
CA LEU A 83 8.86 -7.89 -9.71
C LEU A 83 9.63 -6.61 -9.36
N GLU A 84 9.86 -5.74 -10.33
CA GLU A 84 10.45 -4.40 -10.17
C GLU A 84 9.63 -3.53 -9.23
N VAL A 85 8.31 -3.48 -9.41
CA VAL A 85 7.38 -2.69 -8.59
C VAL A 85 7.33 -3.22 -7.16
N LEU A 86 7.27 -4.54 -6.99
CA LEU A 86 7.32 -5.16 -5.67
C LEU A 86 8.63 -4.83 -4.95
N SER A 87 9.76 -4.89 -5.67
CA SER A 87 11.08 -4.57 -5.12
C SER A 87 11.14 -3.14 -4.60
N ILE A 88 10.58 -2.18 -5.34
CA ILE A 88 10.47 -0.77 -4.91
C ILE A 88 9.65 -0.66 -3.62
N ILE A 89 8.51 -1.33 -3.52
CA ILE A 89 7.66 -1.28 -2.31
C ILE A 89 8.39 -1.83 -1.09
N VAL A 90 9.10 -2.95 -1.24
CA VAL A 90 9.89 -3.55 -0.17
C VAL A 90 10.98 -2.58 0.30
N VAL A 91 11.71 -1.97 -0.64
CA VAL A 91 12.74 -0.96 -0.32
C VAL A 91 12.13 0.22 0.42
N VAL A 92 11.04 0.81 -0.07
CA VAL A 92 10.33 1.93 0.58
C VAL A 92 9.86 1.56 1.99
N THR A 93 9.42 0.32 2.19
CA THR A 93 8.98 -0.18 3.50
C THR A 93 10.16 -0.26 4.47
N ILE A 94 11.29 -0.83 4.05
CA ILE A 94 12.50 -0.90 4.88
C ILE A 94 12.99 0.49 5.24
N PHE A 95 13.12 1.40 4.26
CA PHE A 95 13.56 2.77 4.52
C PHE A 95 12.60 3.56 5.43
N SER A 96 11.30 3.35 5.30
CA SER A 96 10.31 3.95 6.22
C SER A 96 10.44 3.41 7.64
N GLY A 97 10.74 2.12 7.81
CA GLY A 97 11.02 1.52 9.13
C GLY A 97 12.32 2.04 9.74
N LEU A 98 13.39 2.13 8.95
CA LEU A 98 14.66 2.71 9.38
C LEU A 98 14.50 4.18 9.79
N TRP A 99 13.75 4.96 9.02
CA TRP A 99 13.48 6.36 9.35
C TRP A 99 12.76 6.50 10.69
N LEU A 100 11.71 5.71 10.92
CA LEU A 100 11.01 5.69 12.21
C LEU A 100 11.96 5.30 13.36
N PHE A 101 12.80 4.28 13.18
CA PHE A 101 13.75 3.86 14.20
C PHE A 101 14.77 4.97 14.55
N LEU A 102 15.31 5.65 13.55
CA LEU A 102 16.23 6.77 13.75
C LEU A 102 15.56 7.96 14.43
N ASP A 103 14.29 8.23 14.12
CA ASP A 103 13.51 9.29 14.76
C ASP A 103 13.27 8.99 16.25
N ARG A 104 12.96 7.74 16.61
CA ARG A 104 12.80 7.35 18.03
C ARG A 104 14.09 7.41 18.81
N ASN A 105 15.19 6.87 18.27
CA ASN A 105 16.49 6.91 18.94
C ASN A 105 16.99 8.34 19.22
N ARG A 106 16.63 9.32 18.38
CA ARG A 106 16.97 10.73 18.61
C ARG A 106 16.17 11.39 19.72
N ASN A 107 14.98 10.88 20.03
CA ASN A 107 14.07 11.44 21.02
C ASN A 107 14.23 10.78 22.42
N GLU A 108 15.11 9.79 22.56
CA GLU A 108 15.43 9.13 23.85
C GLU A 108 16.60 9.81 24.61
N VAL A 109 17.20 10.88 24.06
CA VAL A 109 18.31 11.66 24.67
C VAL A 109 17.82 12.99 25.22
#